data_AF-A0A7X9U2V3-F1
#
_entry.id   AF-A0A7X9U2V3-F1
#
_cell.length_a   1.000
_cell.length_b   1.000
_cell.length_c   1.000
_cell.angle_alpha   90.00
_cell.angle_beta   90.00
_cell.angle_gamma   90.00
#
_symmetry.space_group_name_H-M   'P 1'
#
loop_
_entity.id
_entity.type
_entity.pdbx_description
1 polymer ?
#
loop_
_entity_poly.entity_id
_entity_poly.type
_entity_poly.pdbx_seq_one_letter_code
_entity_poly.pdbx_strand_id
1 'polypeptide(L)'
;MKKLFKGFAVAAVLTVSAGTALNAHANTGALDKILEQVKQERISEGKINKQREQEFLSERADKQSLLNKAKSELASEKSRGESLAKQYAQNENTLAEKEAALQSAQGTLGEMFGVVRRAAQDAIGSIEASLVSAEKPGRAEILRSLAAAKELPTVRELEELWISLQTEMTESAKVSTFETEVAGLDGNPSMKKVTRIGNFNLVTDDGYLIYSPETKSIQPLGKQPDGYILDGIAELENTSSDNYAGVYIDPTRGAILRINTQKATLMEYFHQGGVVGYIITALLALGMLITLIRFVDLTLTTSKIKSQLKNVATPNTNNPLGRILKVYHDNKNQDVENLELKLDEAILRETPRIEAGINIIKILAAIAPLLGLLGTVIGMILTFQTITLFGTGDPKIMAGNISLALVTTALGLIAALPLILLHALVAGRSKSVLHILDEQSAGIVATHAEKEKA
;
A
#
# COMPACT_ATOMS: atom_id res chain seq x y z
N MET A 1 48.10 73.21 37.39
CA MET A 1 48.79 73.58 38.64
C MET A 1 49.82 72.52 39.02
N LYS A 2 51.07 72.71 38.59
CA LYS A 2 52.33 72.23 39.17
C LYS A 2 53.44 72.68 38.22
N LYS A 3 54.53 73.21 38.77
CA LYS A 3 55.77 73.71 38.13
C LYS A 3 55.80 75.20 37.76
N LEU A 4 55.85 76.01 38.81
CA LEU A 4 56.59 77.28 38.89
C LEU A 4 58.00 76.95 39.40
N PHE A 5 59.04 77.08 38.59
CA PHE A 5 60.43 77.17 39.06
C PHE A 5 61.32 77.80 37.98
N LYS A 6 62.18 78.72 38.43
CA LYS A 6 63.29 79.41 37.74
C LYS A 6 62.97 80.79 37.16
N GLY A 7 62.92 81.77 38.07
CA GLY A 7 63.27 83.16 37.79
C GLY A 7 64.79 83.36 37.91
N PHE A 8 65.39 83.96 36.89
CA PHE A 8 66.80 84.27 36.78
C PHE A 8 67.16 85.50 37.61
N ALA A 9 68.29 85.39 38.32
CA ALA A 9 68.94 86.45 39.06
C ALA A 9 69.83 87.29 38.12
N VAL A 10 69.60 88.61 38.07
CA VAL A 10 70.65 89.63 37.85
C VAL A 10 70.14 90.95 38.43
N ALA A 11 70.58 91.30 39.64
CA ALA A 11 70.43 92.64 40.20
C ALA A 11 71.61 92.90 41.14
N ALA A 12 72.68 93.48 40.60
CA ALA A 12 73.74 94.13 41.37
C ALA A 12 74.53 95.09 40.45
N VAL A 13 75.01 96.17 41.07
CA VAL A 13 76.09 97.06 40.61
C VAL A 13 75.63 98.32 39.83
N LEU A 14 75.30 99.41 40.56
CA LEU A 14 76.12 100.64 40.63
C LEU A 14 75.38 101.79 41.35
N THR A 15 75.82 102.03 42.58
CA THR A 15 75.72 103.29 43.33
C THR A 15 76.92 104.20 43.02
N VAL A 16 76.91 105.42 43.56
CA VAL A 16 77.91 106.54 43.49
C VAL A 16 77.55 107.52 42.38
N SER A 17 77.29 108.82 42.57
CA SER A 17 77.72 109.90 43.49
C SER A 17 76.78 111.11 43.19
N ALA A 18 76.62 112.22 43.91
CA ALA A 18 77.09 112.82 45.15
C ALA A 18 76.15 114.02 45.40
N GLY A 19 75.95 114.42 46.66
CA GLY A 19 75.25 115.67 46.99
C GLY A 19 76.17 116.88 46.92
N THR A 20 75.59 118.07 46.75
CA THR A 20 75.94 119.36 47.39
C THR A 20 74.86 120.39 47.09
N ALA A 21 74.74 121.36 48.00
CA ALA A 21 73.62 122.27 48.17
C ALA A 21 73.71 123.58 47.37
N LEU A 22 72.56 124.25 47.28
CA LEU A 22 72.33 125.71 47.31
C LEU A 22 73.18 126.61 46.40
N ASN A 23 72.55 127.19 45.37
CA ASN A 23 72.38 128.65 45.31
C ASN A 23 71.29 129.05 44.31
N ALA A 24 70.33 129.82 44.83
CA ALA A 24 69.25 130.45 44.10
C ALA A 24 69.82 131.47 43.10
N HIS A 25 69.31 131.50 41.87
CA HIS A 25 69.00 132.72 41.13
C HIS A 25 67.76 132.43 40.27
N ALA A 26 66.66 133.11 40.60
CA ALA A 26 65.41 133.05 39.88
C ALA A 26 65.59 133.67 38.49
N ASN A 27 65.75 132.82 37.48
CA ASN A 27 65.68 133.22 36.09
C ASN A 27 64.23 133.05 35.63
N THR A 28 63.48 134.14 35.61
CA THR A 28 62.06 134.20 35.22
C THR A 28 61.79 133.76 33.78
N GLY A 29 62.82 133.56 32.95
CA GLY A 29 62.69 132.90 31.64
C GLY A 29 62.73 131.37 31.66
N ALA A 30 63.18 130.73 32.75
CA ALA A 30 63.27 129.27 32.86
C ALA A 30 61.95 128.62 33.32
N LEU A 31 61.18 129.32 34.16
CA LEU A 31 59.85 128.86 34.61
C LEU A 31 58.80 128.94 33.49
N ASP A 32 58.84 129.97 32.65
CA ASP A 32 57.97 130.07 31.47
C ASP A 32 58.28 128.98 30.43
N LYS A 33 59.56 128.63 30.23
CA LYS A 33 59.96 127.49 29.38
C LYS A 33 59.47 126.15 29.93
N ILE A 34 59.52 125.92 31.24
CA ILE A 34 59.00 124.68 31.86
C ILE A 34 57.47 124.63 31.77
N LEU A 35 56.77 125.76 31.96
CA LEU A 35 55.31 125.82 31.78
C LEU A 35 54.91 125.54 30.33
N GLU A 36 55.65 126.07 29.35
CA GLU A 36 55.42 125.83 27.93
C GLU A 36 55.74 124.37 27.55
N GLN A 37 56.80 123.81 28.13
CA GLN A 37 57.19 122.40 27.95
C GLN A 37 56.18 121.45 28.59
N VAL A 38 55.64 121.73 29.78
CA VAL A 38 54.56 120.95 30.41
C VAL A 38 53.24 121.07 29.64
N LYS A 39 52.92 122.25 29.08
CA LYS A 39 51.76 122.41 28.17
C LYS A 39 51.95 121.59 26.89
N GLN A 40 53.14 121.60 26.28
CA GLN A 40 53.45 120.78 25.11
C GLN A 40 53.46 119.28 25.42
N GLU A 41 54.05 118.86 26.55
CA GLU A 41 54.05 117.48 27.03
C GLU A 41 52.65 117.00 27.34
N ARG A 42 51.78 117.82 27.97
CA ARG A 42 50.36 117.47 28.20
C ARG A 42 49.61 117.21 26.90
N ILE A 43 49.90 117.97 25.83
CA ILE A 43 49.31 117.78 24.50
C ILE A 43 49.89 116.52 23.83
N SER A 44 51.20 116.27 23.98
CA SER A 44 51.91 115.09 23.46
C SER A 44 51.48 113.79 24.15
N GLU A 45 51.57 113.73 25.48
CA GLU A 45 51.06 112.66 26.34
C GLU A 45 49.57 112.42 26.12
N GLY A 46 48.76 113.47 25.98
CA GLY A 46 47.34 113.36 25.67
C GLY A 46 47.07 112.71 24.31
N LYS A 47 47.90 112.98 23.29
CA LYS A 47 47.84 112.30 21.99
C LYS A 47 48.31 110.85 22.08
N ILE A 48 49.43 110.59 22.76
CA ILE A 48 50.00 109.25 22.92
C ILE A 48 49.06 108.35 23.74
N ASN A 49 48.44 108.87 24.79
CA ASN A 49 47.49 108.12 25.60
C ASN A 49 46.18 107.86 24.83
N LYS A 50 45.69 108.82 24.03
CA LYS A 50 44.58 108.56 23.09
C LYS A 50 44.91 107.49 22.05
N GLN A 51 46.15 107.47 21.55
CA GLN A 51 46.59 106.48 20.57
C GLN A 51 46.68 105.09 21.22
N ARG A 52 47.27 104.97 22.41
CA ARG A 52 47.28 103.73 23.19
C ARG A 52 45.88 103.26 23.57
N GLU A 53 44.99 104.18 23.91
CA GLU A 53 43.58 103.86 24.20
C GLU A 53 42.86 103.35 22.96
N GLN A 54 43.05 103.97 21.79
CA GLN A 54 42.52 103.48 20.52
C GLN A 54 43.10 102.11 20.13
N GLU A 55 44.40 101.91 20.28
CA GLU A 55 45.08 100.64 20.01
C GLU A 55 44.54 99.54 20.93
N PHE A 56 44.42 99.81 22.23
CA PHE A 56 43.84 98.87 23.20
C PHE A 56 42.37 98.54 22.87
N LEU A 57 41.57 99.54 22.48
CA LEU A 57 40.18 99.32 22.08
C LEU A 57 40.09 98.49 20.79
N SER A 58 40.98 98.73 19.82
CA SER A 58 41.10 97.95 18.59
C SER A 58 41.48 96.50 18.88
N GLU A 59 42.53 96.26 19.67
CA GLU A 59 42.95 94.91 20.06
C GLU A 59 41.85 94.18 20.84
N ARG A 60 41.14 94.88 21.74
CA ARG A 60 39.99 94.30 22.46
C ARG A 60 38.88 93.90 21.49
N ALA A 61 38.59 94.72 20.49
CA ALA A 61 37.60 94.43 19.45
C ALA A 61 38.03 93.22 18.59
N ASP A 62 39.30 93.15 18.20
CA ASP A 62 39.86 92.02 17.45
C ASP A 62 39.81 90.71 18.25
N LYS A 63 40.22 90.74 19.53
CA LYS A 63 40.12 89.57 20.42
C LYS A 63 38.67 89.16 20.65
N GLN A 64 37.74 90.10 20.77
CA GLN A 64 36.32 89.81 20.90
C GLN A 64 35.76 89.19 19.60
N SER A 65 36.19 89.66 18.43
CA SER A 65 35.82 89.10 17.13
C SER A 65 36.31 87.66 16.98
N LEU A 66 37.57 87.38 17.32
CA LEU A 66 38.13 86.03 17.32
C LEU A 66 37.41 85.10 18.31
N LEU A 67 37.07 85.59 19.50
CA LEU A 67 36.30 84.81 20.48
C LEU A 67 34.89 84.50 19.95
N ASN A 68 34.22 85.46 19.32
CA ASN A 68 32.90 85.26 18.72
C ASN A 68 32.96 84.25 17.56
N LYS A 69 33.99 84.33 16.71
CA LYS A 69 34.24 83.37 15.64
C LYS A 69 34.47 81.96 16.19
N ALA A 70 35.36 81.80 17.16
CA ALA A 70 35.61 80.50 17.79
C ALA A 70 34.38 79.92 18.49
N LYS A 71 33.55 80.77 19.14
CA LYS A 71 32.26 80.34 19.72
C LYS A 71 31.27 79.88 18.65
N SER A 72 31.20 80.58 17.52
CA SER A 72 30.34 80.20 16.38
C SER A 72 30.79 78.88 15.76
N GLU A 73 32.09 78.70 15.54
CA GLU A 73 32.66 77.46 15.02
C GLU A 73 32.39 76.29 15.97
N LEU A 74 32.63 76.47 17.27
CA LEU A 74 32.32 75.47 18.30
C LEU A 74 30.82 75.10 18.31
N ALA A 75 29.93 76.09 18.18
CA ALA A 75 28.49 75.85 18.11
C ALA A 75 28.11 75.05 16.86
N SER A 76 28.71 75.37 15.71
CA SER A 76 28.47 74.66 14.45
C SER A 76 28.95 73.21 14.49
N GLU A 77 30.15 72.95 15.02
CA GLU A 77 30.69 71.60 15.16
C GLU A 77 29.93 70.79 16.22
N LYS A 78 29.46 71.42 17.30
CA LYS A 78 28.59 70.75 18.27
C LYS A 78 27.25 70.35 17.66
N SER A 79 26.61 71.24 16.89
CA SER A 79 25.37 70.93 16.18
C SER A 79 25.57 69.82 15.14
N ARG A 80 26.69 69.84 14.42
CA ARG A 80 27.09 68.76 13.50
C ARG A 80 27.27 67.43 14.23
N GLY A 81 27.94 67.42 15.39
CA GLY A 81 28.11 66.26 16.24
C GLY A 81 26.78 65.68 16.73
N GLU A 82 25.85 66.53 17.16
CA GLU A 82 24.49 66.14 17.56
C GLU A 82 23.72 65.52 16.39
N SER A 83 23.79 66.12 15.19
CA SER A 83 23.18 65.58 13.97
C SER A 83 23.77 64.22 13.59
N LEU A 84 25.10 64.09 13.61
CA LEU A 84 25.79 62.83 13.31
C LEU A 84 25.47 61.75 14.35
N ALA A 85 25.40 62.10 15.63
CA ALA A 85 25.00 61.17 16.68
C ALA A 85 23.56 60.66 16.48
N LYS A 86 22.64 61.56 16.09
CA LYS A 86 21.27 61.18 15.74
C LYS A 86 21.21 60.27 14.51
N GLN A 87 22.00 60.58 13.48
CA GLN A 87 22.09 59.75 12.28
C GLN A 87 22.70 58.37 12.59
N TYR A 88 23.75 58.31 13.41
CA TYR A 88 24.34 57.06 13.87
C TYR A 88 23.32 56.20 14.62
N ALA A 89 22.57 56.80 15.56
CA ALA A 89 21.52 56.09 16.29
C ALA A 89 20.39 55.58 15.37
N GLN A 90 20.00 56.36 14.35
CA GLN A 90 19.03 55.91 13.34
C GLN A 90 19.59 54.77 12.47
N ASN A 91 20.87 54.84 12.09
CA ASN A 91 21.51 53.79 11.31
C ASN A 91 21.62 52.48 12.11
N GLU A 92 21.96 52.54 13.41
CA GLU A 92 21.94 51.39 14.32
C GLU A 92 20.55 50.73 14.37
N ASN A 93 19.49 51.53 14.54
CA ASN A 93 18.12 51.00 14.52
C ASN A 93 17.77 50.37 13.17
N THR A 94 18.14 51.02 12.06
CA THR A 94 17.88 50.50 10.71
C THR A 94 18.65 49.21 10.46
N LEU A 95 19.89 49.12 10.94
CA LEU A 95 20.72 47.92 10.83
C LEU A 95 20.08 46.76 11.61
N ALA A 96 19.67 47.00 12.86
CA ALA A 96 18.98 46.01 13.68
C ALA A 96 17.67 45.53 13.03
N GLU A 97 16.87 46.44 12.46
CA GLU A 97 15.65 46.07 11.72
C GLU A 97 15.96 45.22 10.48
N LYS A 98 16.99 45.56 9.71
CA LYS A 98 17.41 44.80 8.53
C LYS A 98 17.99 43.43 8.89
N GLU A 99 18.76 43.34 9.96
CA GLU A 99 19.29 42.07 10.49
C GLU A 99 18.14 41.15 10.95
N ALA A 100 17.18 41.68 11.71
CA ALA A 100 16.00 40.93 12.12
C ALA A 100 15.16 40.45 10.92
N ALA A 101 14.96 41.31 9.92
CA ALA A 101 14.26 40.95 8.69
C ALA A 101 15.00 39.86 7.89
N LEU A 102 16.33 39.94 7.78
CA LEU A 102 17.15 38.92 7.14
C LEU A 102 17.06 37.58 7.87
N GLN A 103 17.16 37.59 9.21
CA GLN A 103 17.07 36.39 10.02
C GLN A 103 15.68 35.74 9.92
N SER A 104 14.62 36.55 9.91
CA SER A 104 13.26 36.07 9.68
C SER A 104 13.11 35.46 8.27
N ALA A 105 13.60 36.14 7.23
CA ALA A 105 13.54 35.64 5.86
C ALA A 105 14.34 34.33 5.69
N GLN A 106 15.52 34.22 6.30
CA GLN A 106 16.31 32.98 6.34
C GLN A 106 15.57 31.84 7.06
N GLY A 107 14.89 32.15 8.17
CA GLY A 107 14.04 31.20 8.89
C GLY A 107 12.90 30.67 8.02
N THR A 108 12.14 31.56 7.37
CA THR A 108 11.06 31.18 6.45
C THR A 108 11.55 30.36 5.26
N LEU A 109 12.72 30.70 4.70
CA LEU A 109 13.35 29.90 3.64
C LEU A 109 13.76 28.50 4.13
N GLY A 110 14.23 28.39 5.38
CA GLY A 110 14.52 27.10 6.02
C GLY A 110 13.28 26.23 6.21
N GLU A 111 12.13 26.82 6.57
CA GLU A 111 10.86 26.10 6.66
C GLU A 111 10.38 25.60 5.28
N MET A 112 10.42 26.47 4.26
CA MET A 112 10.10 26.12 2.87
C MET A 112 10.96 24.96 2.39
N PHE A 113 12.26 24.98 2.69
CA PHE A 113 13.18 23.90 2.37
C PHE A 113 12.78 22.57 3.02
N GLY A 114 12.42 22.62 4.31
CA GLY A 114 11.94 21.44 5.04
C GLY A 114 10.71 20.82 4.39
N VAL A 115 9.78 21.65 3.89
CA VAL A 115 8.58 21.20 3.17
C VAL A 115 8.94 20.58 1.82
N VAL A 116 9.79 21.23 1.01
CA VAL A 116 10.24 20.69 -0.29
C VAL A 116 10.93 19.36 -0.12
N ARG A 117 11.83 19.25 0.87
CA ARG A 117 12.54 18.00 1.16
C ARG A 117 11.58 16.88 1.53
N ARG A 118 10.58 17.16 2.38
CA ARG A 118 9.54 16.19 2.74
C ARG A 118 8.72 15.78 1.52
N ALA A 119 8.25 16.74 0.74
CA ALA A 119 7.50 16.47 -0.48
C ALA A 119 8.30 15.63 -1.48
N ALA A 120 9.60 15.88 -1.63
CA ALA A 120 10.49 15.06 -2.45
C ALA A 120 10.63 13.63 -1.91
N GLN A 121 10.79 13.44 -0.59
CA GLN A 121 10.82 12.11 0.04
C GLN A 121 9.51 11.34 -0.18
N ASP A 122 8.36 12.00 0.01
CA ASP A 122 7.05 11.39 -0.20
C ASP A 122 6.84 11.01 -1.68
N ALA A 123 7.27 11.90 -2.60
CA ALA A 123 7.24 11.66 -4.04
C ALA A 123 8.12 10.48 -4.46
N ILE A 124 9.34 10.36 -3.90
CA ILE A 124 10.23 9.20 -4.11
C ILE A 124 9.49 7.91 -3.73
N GLY A 125 8.93 7.84 -2.51
CA GLY A 125 8.22 6.64 -2.07
C GLY A 125 7.04 6.28 -2.97
N SER A 126 6.25 7.28 -3.39
CA SER A 126 5.11 7.08 -4.30
C SER A 126 5.53 6.60 -5.69
N ILE A 127 6.57 7.20 -6.27
CA ILE A 127 7.11 6.87 -7.59
C ILE A 127 7.75 5.48 -7.57
N GLU A 128 8.53 5.14 -6.55
CA GLU A 128 9.18 3.83 -6.46
C GLU A 128 8.17 2.69 -6.27
N ALA A 129 7.11 2.94 -5.50
CA ALA A 129 6.00 2.01 -5.35
C ALA A 129 5.01 2.02 -6.52
N SER A 130 5.23 2.84 -7.55
CA SER A 130 4.34 2.94 -8.71
C SER A 130 4.70 1.93 -9.79
N LEU A 131 3.68 1.32 -10.38
CA LEU A 131 3.81 0.45 -11.55
C LEU A 131 4.30 1.22 -12.79
N VAL A 132 4.19 2.55 -12.81
CA VAL A 132 4.78 3.39 -13.87
C VAL A 132 6.31 3.23 -13.89
N SER A 133 6.94 2.96 -12.74
CA SER A 133 8.39 2.75 -12.65
C SER A 133 8.87 1.46 -13.28
N ALA A 134 7.96 0.50 -13.52
CA ALA A 134 8.26 -0.70 -14.32
C ALA A 134 8.44 -0.38 -15.82
N GLU A 135 7.78 0.66 -16.34
CA GLU A 135 7.91 1.14 -17.72
C GLU A 135 9.00 2.23 -17.84
N LYS A 136 9.05 3.13 -16.86
CA LYS A 136 9.95 4.30 -16.84
C LYS A 136 10.80 4.28 -15.56
N PRO A 137 11.88 3.47 -15.54
CA PRO A 137 12.77 3.39 -14.39
C PRO A 137 13.58 4.68 -14.21
N GLY A 138 14.12 4.90 -13.00
CA GLY A 138 15.06 5.99 -12.70
C GLY A 138 14.43 7.35 -12.36
N ARG A 139 13.10 7.51 -12.46
CA ARG A 139 12.42 8.80 -12.19
C ARG A 139 12.60 9.33 -10.77
N ALA A 140 12.79 8.45 -9.79
CA ALA A 140 13.02 8.85 -8.41
C ALA A 140 14.43 9.41 -8.14
N GLU A 141 15.42 9.16 -9.01
CA GLU A 141 16.82 9.55 -8.78
C GLU A 141 17.01 11.06 -8.75
N ILE A 142 16.30 11.79 -9.62
CA ILE A 142 16.31 13.25 -9.68
C ILE A 142 15.75 13.85 -8.38
N LEU A 143 14.75 13.20 -7.77
CA LEU A 143 14.16 13.66 -6.51
C LEU A 143 15.05 13.33 -5.30
N ARG A 144 15.87 12.27 -5.38
CA ARG A 144 16.81 11.91 -4.30
C ARG A 144 17.87 12.99 -4.07
N SER A 145 18.35 13.64 -5.13
CA SER A 145 19.30 14.76 -4.97
C SER A 145 18.65 15.95 -4.26
N LEU A 146 17.42 16.32 -4.65
CA LEU A 146 16.63 17.36 -4.01
C LEU A 146 16.34 17.04 -2.52
N ALA A 147 16.05 15.78 -2.23
CA ALA A 147 15.73 15.34 -0.89
C ALA A 147 16.96 15.21 0.03
N ALA A 148 18.15 15.06 -0.54
CA ALA A 148 19.42 14.98 0.18
C ALA A 148 20.17 16.32 0.27
N ALA A 149 19.72 17.34 -0.48
CA ALA A 149 20.32 18.67 -0.47
C ALA A 149 20.39 19.24 0.97
N LYS A 150 21.45 20.01 1.23
CA LYS A 150 21.61 20.78 2.48
C LYS A 150 21.51 22.29 2.23
N GLU A 151 21.49 22.67 0.96
CA GLU A 151 21.47 24.04 0.47
C GLU A 151 20.09 24.34 -0.13
N LEU A 152 19.82 25.63 -0.38
CA LEU A 152 18.56 26.07 -0.96
C LEU A 152 18.41 25.54 -2.40
N PRO A 153 17.31 24.84 -2.73
CA PRO A 153 17.02 24.37 -4.06
C PRO A 153 16.90 25.54 -5.02
N THR A 154 17.44 25.35 -6.20
CA THR A 154 17.21 26.25 -7.32
C THR A 154 15.76 26.14 -7.80
N VAL A 155 15.27 27.20 -8.45
CA VAL A 155 13.93 27.20 -9.08
C VAL A 155 13.76 26.00 -10.01
N ARG A 156 14.82 25.64 -10.75
CA ARG A 156 14.81 24.50 -11.66
C ARG A 156 14.64 23.17 -10.95
N GLU A 157 15.27 22.97 -9.79
CA GLU A 157 15.08 21.75 -9.00
C GLU A 157 13.67 21.67 -8.39
N LEU A 158 13.08 22.81 -8.01
CA LEU A 158 11.68 22.87 -7.60
C LEU A 158 10.74 22.53 -8.76
N GLU A 159 11.10 22.92 -9.98
CA GLU A 159 10.36 22.56 -11.19
C GLU A 159 10.38 21.06 -11.45
N GLU A 160 11.54 20.43 -11.33
CA GLU A 160 11.68 18.98 -11.48
C GLU A 160 10.79 18.20 -10.51
N LEU A 161 10.58 18.70 -9.28
CA LEU A 161 9.69 18.07 -8.30
C LEU A 161 8.25 18.03 -8.80
N TRP A 162 7.66 19.17 -9.16
CA TRP A 162 6.26 19.20 -9.58
C TRP A 162 6.07 18.58 -10.98
N ILE A 163 7.06 18.67 -11.88
CA ILE A 163 7.05 17.96 -13.17
C ILE A 163 7.07 16.45 -12.95
N SER A 164 7.85 15.95 -11.99
CA SER A 164 7.87 14.51 -11.65
C SER A 164 6.53 14.04 -11.11
N LEU A 165 5.90 14.83 -10.23
CA LEU A 165 4.56 14.56 -9.71
C LEU A 165 3.50 14.58 -10.83
N GLN A 166 3.54 15.58 -11.70
CA GLN A 166 2.63 15.69 -12.84
C GLN A 166 2.81 14.55 -13.83
N THR A 167 4.05 14.13 -14.04
CA THR A 167 4.39 12.96 -14.89
C THR A 167 3.79 11.70 -14.28
N GLU A 168 3.94 11.47 -12.98
CA GLU A 168 3.33 10.34 -12.28
C GLU A 168 1.80 10.37 -12.40
N MET A 169 1.16 11.52 -12.20
CA MET A 169 -0.29 11.67 -12.37
C MET A 169 -0.74 11.39 -13.82
N THR A 170 0.02 11.85 -14.80
CA THR A 170 -0.34 11.71 -16.22
C THR A 170 -0.13 10.28 -16.70
N GLU A 171 0.98 9.64 -16.32
CA GLU A 171 1.29 8.27 -16.70
C GLU A 171 0.41 7.25 -15.97
N SER A 172 0.06 7.49 -14.70
CA SER A 172 -0.85 6.62 -13.94
C SER A 172 -2.28 6.58 -14.48
N ALA A 173 -2.68 7.53 -15.33
CA ALA A 173 -3.97 7.53 -16.02
C ALA A 173 -3.96 6.75 -17.35
N LYS A 174 -2.77 6.37 -17.86
CA LYS A 174 -2.63 5.72 -19.17
C LYS A 174 -2.64 4.21 -19.06
N VAL A 175 -3.18 3.57 -20.11
CA VAL A 175 -2.88 2.17 -20.42
C VAL A 175 -1.77 2.17 -21.46
N SER A 176 -0.64 1.53 -21.15
CA SER A 176 0.55 1.50 -22.01
C SER A 176 1.06 0.07 -22.13
N THR A 177 1.51 -0.31 -23.32
CA THR A 177 2.08 -1.63 -23.57
C THR A 177 3.53 -1.49 -24.02
N PHE A 178 4.43 -2.19 -23.35
CA PHE A 178 5.88 -2.09 -23.56
C PHE A 178 6.54 -3.45 -23.39
N GLU A 179 7.74 -3.60 -23.94
CA GLU A 179 8.53 -4.83 -23.77
C GLU A 179 9.50 -4.67 -22.61
N THR A 180 9.52 -5.65 -21.71
CA THR A 180 10.39 -5.63 -20.54
C THR A 180 10.74 -7.04 -20.09
N GLU A 181 11.76 -7.14 -19.25
CA GLU A 181 12.25 -8.38 -18.69
C GLU A 181 11.37 -8.81 -17.51
N VAL A 182 10.71 -9.97 -17.65
CA VAL A 182 9.90 -10.58 -16.59
C VAL A 182 10.68 -11.76 -16.03
N ALA A 183 11.01 -11.69 -14.73
CA ALA A 183 11.68 -12.76 -14.01
C ALA A 183 10.71 -13.94 -13.83
N GLY A 184 11.01 -15.07 -14.47
CA GLY A 184 10.22 -16.29 -14.35
C GLY A 184 10.19 -16.85 -12.92
N LEU A 185 9.20 -17.69 -12.62
CA LEU A 185 9.12 -18.38 -11.32
C LEU A 185 10.29 -19.36 -11.09
N ASP A 186 10.94 -19.77 -12.17
CA ASP A 186 12.17 -20.57 -12.20
C ASP A 186 13.45 -19.74 -12.00
N GLY A 187 13.32 -18.41 -11.89
CA GLY A 187 14.43 -17.47 -11.77
C GLY A 187 15.08 -17.08 -13.09
N ASN A 188 14.62 -17.61 -14.22
CA ASN A 188 15.12 -17.23 -15.53
C ASN A 188 14.31 -16.05 -16.08
N PRO A 189 14.94 -14.90 -16.37
CA PRO A 189 14.24 -13.80 -16.97
C PRO A 189 13.91 -14.06 -18.44
N SER A 190 12.77 -13.54 -18.89
CA SER A 190 12.32 -13.59 -20.27
C SER A 190 11.75 -12.25 -20.71
N MET A 191 12.08 -11.81 -21.92
CA MET A 191 11.47 -10.60 -22.51
C MET A 191 10.02 -10.89 -22.86
N LYS A 192 9.10 -10.14 -22.27
CA LYS A 192 7.66 -10.25 -22.53
C LYS A 192 7.07 -8.89 -22.83
N LYS A 193 6.01 -8.91 -23.63
CA LYS A 193 5.15 -7.75 -23.85
C LYS A 193 4.23 -7.61 -22.63
N VAL A 194 4.33 -6.48 -21.95
CA VAL A 194 3.59 -6.18 -20.72
C VAL A 194 2.71 -4.96 -20.95
N THR A 195 1.43 -5.09 -20.60
CA THR A 195 0.47 -3.99 -20.59
C THR A 195 0.30 -3.50 -19.16
N ARG A 196 0.60 -2.22 -18.94
CA ARG A 196 0.34 -1.51 -17.68
C ARG A 196 -1.00 -0.82 -17.76
N ILE A 197 -1.86 -1.10 -16.79
CA ILE A 197 -3.18 -0.47 -16.66
C ILE A 197 -3.09 0.55 -15.54
N GLY A 198 -2.79 1.80 -15.93
CA GLY A 198 -2.61 2.90 -15.00
C GLY A 198 -1.54 2.62 -13.95
N ASN A 199 -1.89 2.79 -12.67
CA ASN A 199 -1.07 2.39 -11.54
C ASN A 199 -1.73 1.26 -10.72
N PHE A 200 -2.53 0.42 -11.39
CA PHE A 200 -3.30 -0.64 -10.73
C PHE A 200 -2.72 -2.03 -10.99
N ASN A 201 -2.50 -2.37 -12.27
CA ASN A 201 -2.01 -3.70 -12.66
C ASN A 201 -0.91 -3.64 -13.72
N LEU A 202 -0.12 -4.70 -13.74
CA LEU A 202 0.68 -5.14 -14.87
C LEU A 202 0.12 -6.47 -15.36
N VAL A 203 -0.12 -6.61 -16.67
CA VAL A 203 -0.68 -7.82 -17.28
C VAL A 203 0.09 -8.21 -18.54
N THR A 204 0.00 -9.48 -18.90
CA THR A 204 0.56 -10.12 -20.10
C THR A 204 -0.46 -11.17 -20.56
N ASP A 205 -0.26 -11.69 -21.76
CA ASP A 205 -0.95 -12.88 -22.31
C ASP A 205 -1.08 -14.03 -21.30
N ASP A 206 -0.09 -14.22 -20.41
CA ASP A 206 -0.07 -15.29 -19.39
C ASP A 206 -0.80 -14.92 -18.08
N GLY A 207 -1.24 -13.68 -17.92
CA GLY A 207 -2.00 -13.18 -16.77
C GLY A 207 -1.39 -11.97 -16.05
N TYR A 208 -1.67 -11.85 -14.75
CA TYR A 208 -1.24 -10.72 -13.92
C TYR A 208 0.20 -10.86 -13.44
N LEU A 209 0.89 -9.72 -13.37
CA LEU A 209 2.25 -9.57 -12.86
C LEU A 209 2.28 -8.66 -11.63
N ILE A 210 3.33 -8.81 -10.83
CA ILE A 210 3.65 -7.95 -9.70
C ILE A 210 5.00 -7.29 -9.96
N TYR A 211 5.11 -6.02 -9.60
CA TYR A 211 6.37 -5.30 -9.53
C TYR A 211 6.87 -5.25 -8.08
N SER A 212 8.14 -5.60 -7.84
CA SER A 212 8.82 -5.42 -6.55
C SER A 212 9.67 -4.15 -6.58
N PRO A 213 9.32 -3.12 -5.79
CA PRO A 213 10.12 -1.89 -5.70
C PRO A 213 11.54 -2.13 -5.20
N GLU A 214 11.77 -3.13 -4.35
CA GLU A 214 13.09 -3.41 -3.76
C GLU A 214 14.07 -3.98 -4.78
N THR A 215 13.58 -4.92 -5.60
CA THR A 215 14.40 -5.60 -6.62
C THR A 215 14.32 -4.93 -7.99
N LYS A 216 13.41 -3.96 -8.15
CA LYS A 216 13.07 -3.33 -9.43
C LYS A 216 12.72 -4.35 -10.53
N SER A 217 12.19 -5.51 -10.13
CA SER A 217 11.88 -6.62 -11.03
C SER A 217 10.37 -6.84 -11.15
N ILE A 218 9.95 -7.33 -12.31
CA ILE A 218 8.57 -7.73 -12.58
C ILE A 218 8.52 -9.26 -12.58
N GLN A 219 7.56 -9.81 -11.86
CA GLN A 219 7.42 -11.26 -11.67
C GLN A 219 5.96 -11.67 -11.87
N PRO A 220 5.70 -12.86 -12.43
CA PRO A 220 4.36 -13.42 -12.48
C PRO A 220 3.90 -13.83 -11.08
N LEU A 221 2.58 -13.87 -10.89
CA LEU A 221 2.01 -14.47 -9.69
C LEU A 221 2.35 -15.97 -9.65
N GLY A 222 2.70 -16.49 -8.47
CA GLY A 222 2.87 -17.94 -8.27
C GLY A 222 1.60 -18.74 -8.56
N LYS A 223 0.43 -18.09 -8.51
CA LYS A 223 -0.87 -18.64 -8.91
C LYS A 223 -1.72 -17.52 -9.50
N GLN A 224 -2.19 -17.68 -10.74
CA GLN A 224 -3.05 -16.71 -11.39
C GLN A 224 -4.47 -16.72 -10.79
N PRO A 225 -5.20 -15.60 -10.87
CA PRO A 225 -6.61 -15.54 -10.51
C PRO A 225 -7.50 -16.50 -11.32
N ASP A 226 -8.75 -16.66 -10.88
CA ASP A 226 -9.75 -17.50 -11.54
C ASP A 226 -9.94 -17.08 -13.02
N GLY A 227 -10.22 -18.03 -13.91
CA GLY A 227 -10.23 -17.80 -15.37
C GLY A 227 -11.10 -16.62 -15.85
N TYR A 228 -12.27 -16.41 -15.23
CA TYR A 228 -13.15 -15.28 -15.58
C TYR A 228 -12.51 -13.90 -15.36
N ILE A 229 -11.48 -13.80 -14.51
CA ILE A 229 -10.71 -12.57 -14.28
C ILE A 229 -9.68 -12.40 -15.41
N LEU A 230 -9.05 -13.50 -15.84
CA LEU A 230 -8.08 -13.52 -16.94
C LEU A 230 -8.74 -13.23 -18.29
N ASP A 231 -9.99 -13.66 -18.48
CA ASP A 231 -10.76 -13.41 -19.71
C ASP A 231 -10.87 -11.90 -20.01
N GLY A 232 -10.93 -11.05 -18.98
CA GLY A 232 -10.94 -9.59 -19.14
C GLY A 232 -9.62 -9.00 -19.65
N ILE A 233 -8.48 -9.70 -19.46
CA ILE A 233 -7.20 -9.31 -20.06
C ILE A 233 -7.25 -9.56 -21.57
N ALA A 234 -7.72 -10.74 -21.98
CA ALA A 234 -7.87 -11.08 -23.40
C ALA A 234 -8.88 -10.14 -24.09
N GLU A 235 -9.96 -9.75 -23.40
CA GLU A 235 -10.91 -8.76 -23.91
C GLU A 235 -10.25 -7.39 -24.09
N LEU A 236 -9.46 -6.93 -23.11
CA LEU A 236 -8.72 -5.66 -23.19
C LEU A 236 -7.73 -5.64 -24.36
N GLU A 237 -7.00 -6.73 -24.59
CA GLU A 237 -6.03 -6.81 -25.69
C GLU A 237 -6.67 -6.83 -27.08
N ASN A 238 -7.86 -7.40 -27.20
CA ASN A 238 -8.60 -7.47 -28.46
C ASN A 238 -9.45 -6.22 -28.72
N THR A 239 -9.59 -5.32 -27.76
CA THR A 239 -10.43 -4.13 -27.88
C THR A 239 -9.68 -2.97 -28.53
N SER A 240 -10.27 -2.40 -29.58
CA SER A 240 -9.76 -1.20 -30.25
C SER A 240 -9.78 0.02 -29.33
N SER A 241 -8.90 0.99 -29.56
CA SER A 241 -8.77 2.23 -28.78
C SER A 241 -10.05 3.05 -28.57
N ASP A 242 -11.04 2.88 -29.45
CA ASP A 242 -12.29 3.63 -29.43
C ASP A 242 -13.42 2.94 -28.64
N ASN A 243 -13.16 1.73 -28.11
CA ASN A 243 -14.13 0.92 -27.38
C ASN A 243 -13.66 0.67 -25.94
N TYR A 244 -14.61 0.29 -25.08
CA TYR A 244 -14.34 -0.04 -23.68
C TYR A 244 -14.33 -1.54 -23.47
N ALA A 245 -13.36 -2.04 -22.69
CA ALA A 245 -13.27 -3.43 -22.24
C ALA A 245 -13.40 -3.51 -20.71
N GLY A 246 -14.05 -4.56 -20.21
CA GLY A 246 -14.10 -4.84 -18.78
C GLY A 246 -12.82 -5.50 -18.29
N VAL A 247 -12.09 -4.88 -17.36
CA VAL A 247 -10.91 -5.48 -16.74
C VAL A 247 -10.93 -5.32 -15.23
N TYR A 248 -10.51 -6.36 -14.51
CA TYR A 248 -10.38 -6.32 -13.06
C TYR A 248 -9.10 -5.60 -12.64
N ILE A 249 -9.23 -4.64 -11.74
CA ILE A 249 -8.12 -3.84 -11.20
C ILE A 249 -7.82 -4.17 -9.75
N ASP A 250 -6.53 -4.12 -9.38
CA ASP A 250 -6.07 -4.16 -7.99
C ASP A 250 -5.63 -2.76 -7.52
N PRO A 251 -6.47 -2.02 -6.77
CA PRO A 251 -6.12 -0.72 -6.20
C PRO A 251 -4.93 -0.75 -5.24
N THR A 252 -4.57 -1.92 -4.72
CA THR A 252 -3.50 -2.12 -3.75
C THR A 252 -2.16 -2.46 -4.39
N ARG A 253 -2.05 -2.37 -5.73
CA ARG A 253 -0.81 -2.57 -6.49
C ARG A 253 -0.21 -3.97 -6.29
N GLY A 254 -1.07 -4.98 -6.22
CA GLY A 254 -0.68 -6.38 -6.12
C GLY A 254 -0.87 -7.01 -4.74
N ALA A 255 -1.22 -6.28 -3.68
CA ALA A 255 -1.43 -6.89 -2.37
C ALA A 255 -2.66 -7.82 -2.34
N ILE A 256 -3.76 -7.44 -2.99
CA ILE A 256 -4.94 -8.30 -3.16
C ILE A 256 -4.60 -9.49 -4.04
N LEU A 257 -3.90 -9.29 -5.16
CA LEU A 257 -3.48 -10.38 -6.03
C LEU A 257 -2.60 -11.40 -5.28
N ARG A 258 -1.70 -10.94 -4.39
CA ARG A 258 -0.88 -11.79 -3.52
C ARG A 258 -1.67 -12.58 -2.48
N ILE A 259 -2.77 -12.03 -1.97
CA ILE A 259 -3.67 -12.75 -1.07
C ILE A 259 -4.49 -13.78 -1.87
N ASN A 260 -4.90 -13.42 -3.09
CA ASN A 260 -5.66 -14.30 -3.96
C ASN A 260 -4.88 -15.56 -4.35
N THR A 261 -3.54 -15.49 -4.45
CA THR A 261 -2.70 -16.70 -4.68
C THR A 261 -2.80 -17.72 -3.54
N GLN A 262 -3.22 -17.31 -2.34
CA GLN A 262 -3.40 -18.19 -1.19
C GLN A 262 -4.77 -18.86 -1.15
N LYS A 263 -5.72 -18.43 -2.01
CA LYS A 263 -7.04 -19.05 -2.11
C LYS A 263 -6.90 -20.47 -2.62
N ALA A 264 -7.46 -21.43 -1.90
CA ALA A 264 -7.42 -22.82 -2.31
C ALA A 264 -8.31 -23.05 -3.56
N THR A 265 -7.84 -23.82 -4.54
CA THR A 265 -8.69 -24.26 -5.66
C THR A 265 -9.63 -25.39 -5.21
N LEU A 266 -10.69 -25.68 -5.98
CA LEU A 266 -11.53 -26.86 -5.76
C LEU A 266 -10.73 -28.16 -5.76
N MET A 267 -9.71 -28.26 -6.62
CA MET A 267 -8.82 -29.42 -6.66
C MET A 267 -7.92 -29.50 -5.43
N GLU A 268 -7.41 -28.37 -4.96
CA GLU A 268 -6.67 -28.32 -3.70
C GLU A 268 -7.57 -28.71 -2.51
N TYR A 269 -8.82 -28.25 -2.48
CA TYR A 269 -9.80 -28.71 -1.48
C TYR A 269 -10.00 -30.21 -1.57
N PHE A 270 -10.14 -30.80 -2.75
CA PHE A 270 -10.25 -32.26 -2.90
C PHE A 270 -9.03 -32.99 -2.31
N HIS A 271 -7.82 -32.55 -2.66
CA HIS A 271 -6.57 -33.13 -2.16
C HIS A 271 -6.33 -32.88 -0.66
N GLN A 272 -6.84 -31.77 -0.11
CA GLN A 272 -6.84 -31.51 1.33
C GLN A 272 -7.60 -32.57 2.11
N GLY A 273 -8.55 -33.29 1.50
CA GLY A 273 -9.26 -34.40 2.13
C GLY A 273 -8.35 -35.59 2.49
N GLY A 274 -7.12 -35.62 1.98
CA GLY A 274 -6.12 -36.64 2.29
C GLY A 274 -6.61 -38.05 2.01
N VAL A 275 -6.06 -39.02 2.76
CA VAL A 275 -6.35 -40.45 2.58
C VAL A 275 -7.85 -40.76 2.72
N VAL A 276 -8.53 -40.16 3.71
CA VAL A 276 -9.96 -40.38 3.94
C VAL A 276 -10.79 -39.88 2.75
N GLY A 277 -10.48 -38.69 2.23
CA GLY A 277 -11.15 -38.13 1.05
C GLY A 277 -11.00 -39.02 -0.19
N TYR A 278 -9.80 -39.59 -0.42
CA TYR A 278 -9.60 -40.53 -1.52
C TYR A 278 -10.39 -41.83 -1.33
N ILE A 279 -10.48 -42.36 -0.10
CA ILE A 279 -11.28 -43.56 0.19
C ILE A 279 -12.76 -43.29 -0.09
N ILE A 280 -13.30 -42.15 0.34
CA ILE A 280 -14.69 -41.76 0.07
C ILE A 280 -14.93 -41.68 -1.46
N THR A 281 -13.98 -41.11 -2.19
CA THR A 281 -14.07 -40.99 -3.66
C THR A 281 -14.03 -42.36 -4.35
N ALA A 282 -13.19 -43.28 -3.86
CA ALA A 282 -13.16 -44.66 -4.36
C ALA A 282 -14.47 -45.41 -4.08
N LEU A 283 -15.08 -45.21 -2.90
CA LEU A 283 -16.38 -45.78 -2.56
C LEU A 283 -17.50 -45.23 -3.45
N LEU A 284 -17.48 -43.93 -3.75
CA LEU A 284 -18.39 -43.31 -4.69
C LEU A 284 -18.25 -43.94 -6.09
N ALA A 285 -17.02 -44.07 -6.60
CA ALA A 285 -16.76 -44.67 -7.90
C ALA A 285 -17.23 -46.14 -7.94
N LEU A 286 -16.96 -46.92 -6.90
CA LEU A 286 -17.38 -48.31 -6.78
C LEU A 286 -18.91 -48.43 -6.69
N GLY A 287 -19.58 -47.58 -5.92
CA GLY A 287 -21.04 -47.56 -5.82
C GLY A 287 -21.71 -47.15 -7.14
N MET A 288 -21.15 -46.17 -7.85
CA MET A 288 -21.59 -45.80 -9.19
C MET A 288 -21.41 -46.94 -10.19
N LEU A 289 -20.28 -47.66 -10.15
CA LEU A 289 -20.03 -48.82 -11.01
C LEU A 289 -21.04 -49.95 -10.77
N ILE A 290 -21.28 -50.32 -9.51
CA ILE A 290 -22.29 -51.35 -9.16
C ILE A 290 -23.68 -50.91 -9.63
N THR A 291 -24.03 -49.63 -9.42
CA THR A 291 -25.30 -49.07 -9.90
C THR A 291 -25.43 -49.23 -11.41
N LEU A 292 -24.41 -48.84 -12.18
CA LEU A 292 -24.43 -48.92 -13.63
C LEU A 292 -24.64 -50.37 -14.10
N ILE A 293 -23.90 -51.32 -13.53
CA ILE A 293 -24.03 -52.75 -13.85
C ILE A 293 -25.45 -53.24 -13.55
N ARG A 294 -25.99 -52.94 -12.36
CA ARG A 294 -27.36 -53.36 -11.97
C ARG A 294 -28.43 -52.68 -12.79
N PHE A 295 -28.26 -51.42 -13.12
CA PHE A 295 -29.20 -50.66 -13.94
C PHE A 295 -29.33 -51.28 -15.34
N VAL A 296 -28.20 -51.63 -15.96
CA VAL A 296 -28.17 -52.32 -17.26
C VAL A 296 -28.79 -53.71 -17.15
N ASP A 297 -28.37 -54.52 -16.17
CA ASP A 297 -28.88 -55.90 -16.00
C ASP A 297 -30.40 -55.94 -15.76
N LEU A 298 -30.93 -55.07 -14.90
CA LEU A 298 -32.37 -54.97 -14.65
C LEU A 298 -33.12 -54.46 -15.86
N THR A 299 -32.55 -53.52 -16.63
CA THR A 299 -33.19 -53.00 -17.84
C THR A 299 -33.26 -54.08 -18.93
N LEU A 300 -32.19 -54.85 -19.12
CA LEU A 300 -32.17 -56.00 -20.04
C LEU A 300 -33.14 -57.09 -19.58
N THR A 301 -33.18 -57.39 -18.28
CA THR A 301 -34.10 -58.37 -17.69
C THR A 301 -35.55 -57.94 -17.87
N THR A 302 -35.87 -56.67 -17.61
CA THR A 302 -37.21 -56.10 -17.84
C THR A 302 -37.61 -56.20 -19.31
N SER A 303 -36.70 -55.90 -20.24
CA SER A 303 -36.95 -56.02 -21.68
C SER A 303 -37.25 -57.47 -22.08
N LYS A 304 -36.46 -58.43 -21.58
CA LYS A 304 -36.68 -59.86 -21.83
C LYS A 304 -38.01 -60.36 -21.25
N ILE A 305 -38.38 -59.91 -20.04
CA ILE A 305 -39.68 -60.23 -19.44
C ILE A 305 -40.83 -59.67 -20.30
N LYS A 306 -40.74 -58.41 -20.74
CA LYS A 306 -41.73 -57.81 -21.66
C LYS A 306 -41.85 -58.58 -22.98
N SER A 307 -40.76 -59.12 -23.50
CA SER A 307 -40.81 -59.99 -24.67
C SER A 307 -41.48 -61.34 -24.38
N GLN A 308 -41.24 -61.93 -23.21
CA GLN A 308 -41.88 -63.19 -22.78
C GLN A 308 -43.39 -63.02 -22.56
N LEU A 309 -43.83 -61.88 -22.02
CA LEU A 309 -45.25 -61.57 -21.83
C LEU A 309 -46.06 -61.61 -23.13
N LYS A 310 -45.43 -61.36 -24.28
CA LYS A 310 -46.10 -61.45 -25.59
C LYS A 310 -46.33 -62.90 -26.04
N ASN A 311 -45.53 -63.85 -25.56
CA ASN A 311 -45.54 -65.26 -25.97
C ASN A 311 -45.51 -66.17 -24.73
N VAL A 312 -46.60 -66.18 -23.96
CA VAL A 312 -46.70 -66.93 -22.69
C VAL A 312 -46.69 -68.45 -22.91
N ALA A 313 -47.12 -68.93 -24.09
CA ALA A 313 -47.26 -70.35 -24.39
C ALA A 313 -45.92 -71.12 -24.54
N THR A 314 -44.81 -70.42 -24.81
CA THR A 314 -43.48 -71.04 -24.99
C THR A 314 -42.49 -70.43 -24.00
N PRO A 315 -42.16 -71.11 -22.89
CA PRO A 315 -41.29 -70.56 -21.85
C PRO A 315 -39.83 -70.45 -22.35
N ASN A 316 -39.22 -69.27 -22.24
CA ASN A 316 -37.80 -69.06 -22.50
C ASN A 316 -37.02 -68.87 -21.19
N THR A 317 -36.14 -69.81 -20.85
CA THR A 317 -35.39 -69.82 -19.57
C THR A 317 -34.34 -68.72 -19.43
N ASN A 318 -34.11 -67.90 -20.47
CA ASN A 318 -33.16 -66.78 -20.43
C ASN A 318 -33.67 -65.54 -19.65
N ASN A 319 -34.88 -65.59 -19.10
CA ASN A 319 -35.45 -64.54 -18.26
C ASN A 319 -36.20 -65.13 -17.05
N PRO A 320 -36.36 -64.37 -15.95
CA PRO A 320 -37.01 -64.88 -14.74
C PRO A 320 -38.44 -65.36 -14.98
N LEU A 321 -39.26 -64.61 -15.73
CA LEU A 321 -40.64 -65.00 -16.04
C LEU A 321 -40.70 -66.32 -16.81
N GLY A 322 -39.84 -66.50 -17.82
CA GLY A 322 -39.81 -67.75 -18.57
C GLY A 322 -39.34 -68.97 -17.74
N ARG A 323 -38.51 -68.76 -16.70
CA ARG A 323 -38.19 -69.82 -15.74
C ARG A 323 -39.37 -70.18 -14.85
N ILE A 324 -40.17 -69.20 -14.42
CA ILE A 324 -41.42 -69.42 -13.68
C ILE A 324 -42.46 -70.13 -14.54
N LEU A 325 -42.64 -69.68 -15.80
CA LEU A 325 -43.54 -70.33 -16.75
C LEU A 325 -43.14 -71.78 -17.00
N LYS A 326 -41.83 -72.09 -17.05
CA LYS A 326 -41.37 -73.47 -17.15
C LYS A 326 -41.84 -74.32 -15.96
N VAL A 327 -41.75 -73.80 -14.72
CA VAL A 327 -42.25 -74.49 -13.52
C VAL A 327 -43.76 -74.75 -13.62
N TYR A 328 -44.54 -73.80 -14.13
CA TYR A 328 -45.96 -74.01 -14.42
C TYR A 328 -46.18 -75.15 -15.42
N HIS A 329 -45.48 -75.14 -16.56
CA HIS A 329 -45.62 -76.17 -17.59
C HIS A 329 -45.21 -77.57 -17.09
N ASP A 330 -44.17 -77.66 -16.28
CA ASP A 330 -43.67 -78.92 -15.73
C ASP A 330 -44.62 -79.50 -14.64
N ASN A 331 -45.44 -78.66 -13.98
CA ASN A 331 -46.32 -79.04 -12.87
C ASN A 331 -47.81 -78.83 -13.16
N LYS A 332 -48.21 -78.70 -14.44
CA LYS A 332 -49.58 -78.39 -14.86
C LYS A 332 -50.64 -79.41 -14.39
N ASN A 333 -50.25 -80.63 -14.03
CA ASN A 333 -51.17 -81.68 -13.59
C ASN A 333 -51.36 -81.73 -12.07
N GLN A 334 -50.76 -80.81 -11.31
CA GLN A 334 -50.95 -80.70 -9.87
C GLN A 334 -52.20 -79.88 -9.55
N ASP A 335 -52.72 -80.08 -8.34
CA ASP A 335 -53.77 -79.25 -7.75
C ASP A 335 -53.28 -77.80 -7.57
N VAL A 336 -54.25 -76.88 -7.53
CA VAL A 336 -54.00 -75.43 -7.43
C VAL A 336 -53.09 -75.06 -6.26
N GLU A 337 -53.27 -75.69 -5.08
CA GLU A 337 -52.51 -75.37 -3.87
C GLU A 337 -51.04 -75.77 -4.02
N ASN A 338 -50.77 -76.98 -4.51
CA ASN A 338 -49.40 -77.41 -4.79
C ASN A 338 -48.74 -76.60 -5.92
N LEU A 339 -49.51 -76.19 -6.94
CA LEU A 339 -48.99 -75.35 -8.02
C LEU A 339 -48.59 -73.95 -7.52
N GLU A 340 -49.42 -73.32 -6.69
CA GLU A 340 -49.14 -72.01 -6.07
C GLU A 340 -47.83 -72.08 -5.26
N LEU A 341 -47.69 -73.09 -4.39
CA LEU A 341 -46.47 -73.31 -3.61
C LEU A 341 -45.22 -73.47 -4.49
N LYS A 342 -45.35 -74.15 -5.64
CA LYS A 342 -44.23 -74.35 -6.58
C LYS A 342 -43.84 -73.08 -7.33
N LEU A 343 -44.80 -72.24 -7.67
CA LEU A 343 -44.53 -70.96 -8.33
C LEU A 343 -43.93 -69.94 -7.36
N ASP A 344 -44.40 -69.90 -6.11
CA ASP A 344 -43.81 -69.08 -5.05
C ASP A 344 -42.38 -69.50 -4.75
N GLU A 345 -42.11 -70.81 -4.68
CA GLU A 345 -40.74 -71.35 -4.55
C GLU A 345 -39.84 -70.86 -5.70
N ALA A 346 -40.36 -70.82 -6.93
CA ALA A 346 -39.64 -70.35 -8.10
C ALA A 346 -39.36 -68.83 -8.05
N ILE A 347 -40.32 -68.02 -7.60
CA ILE A 347 -40.14 -66.57 -7.41
C ILE A 347 -39.09 -66.31 -6.33
N LEU A 348 -39.20 -66.96 -5.18
CA LEU A 348 -38.25 -66.83 -4.07
C LEU A 348 -36.82 -67.22 -4.48
N ARG A 349 -36.68 -68.17 -5.41
CA ARG A 349 -35.37 -68.53 -5.98
C ARG A 349 -34.78 -67.46 -6.89
N GLU A 350 -35.60 -66.66 -7.56
CA GLU A 350 -35.17 -65.57 -8.45
C GLU A 350 -34.91 -64.25 -7.71
N THR A 351 -35.62 -64.00 -6.61
CA THR A 351 -35.52 -62.75 -5.82
C THR A 351 -34.08 -62.36 -5.46
N PRO A 352 -33.23 -63.25 -4.89
CA PRO A 352 -31.86 -62.89 -4.54
C PRO A 352 -31.02 -62.41 -5.74
N ARG A 353 -31.28 -62.94 -6.93
CA ARG A 353 -30.56 -62.57 -8.16
C ARG A 353 -31.02 -61.21 -8.70
N ILE A 354 -32.31 -60.89 -8.54
CA ILE A 354 -32.88 -59.60 -8.94
C ILE A 354 -32.45 -58.50 -7.96
N GLU A 355 -32.32 -58.82 -6.67
CA GLU A 355 -31.89 -57.88 -5.64
C GLU A 355 -30.37 -57.78 -5.43
N ALA A 356 -29.60 -58.69 -6.05
CA ALA A 356 -28.15 -58.77 -5.90
C ALA A 356 -27.46 -57.41 -6.12
N GLY A 357 -26.53 -57.05 -5.24
CA GLY A 357 -25.76 -55.81 -5.34
C GLY A 357 -26.51 -54.51 -4.99
N ILE A 358 -27.85 -54.51 -4.94
CA ILE A 358 -28.63 -53.31 -4.59
C ILE A 358 -28.36 -52.91 -3.12
N ASN A 359 -28.35 -53.89 -2.22
CA ASN A 359 -28.07 -53.64 -0.81
C ASN A 359 -26.64 -53.13 -0.57
N ILE A 360 -25.68 -53.49 -1.43
CA ILE A 360 -24.30 -52.98 -1.35
C ILE A 360 -24.29 -51.47 -1.61
N ILE A 361 -25.04 -50.98 -2.61
CA ILE A 361 -25.14 -49.53 -2.90
C ILE A 361 -25.69 -48.78 -1.67
N LYS A 362 -26.71 -49.34 -1.00
CA LYS A 362 -27.28 -48.79 0.23
C LYS A 362 -26.25 -48.71 1.36
N ILE A 363 -25.45 -49.76 1.55
CA ILE A 363 -24.39 -49.80 2.57
C ILE A 363 -23.31 -48.76 2.27
N LEU A 364 -22.86 -48.66 1.00
CA LEU A 364 -21.86 -47.67 0.60
C LEU A 364 -22.35 -46.23 0.83
N ALA A 365 -23.62 -45.97 0.52
CA ALA A 365 -24.26 -44.69 0.77
C ALA A 365 -24.34 -44.34 2.27
N ALA A 366 -24.54 -45.34 3.14
CA ALA A 366 -24.58 -45.15 4.59
C ALA A 366 -23.18 -44.98 5.22
N ILE A 367 -22.15 -45.65 4.67
CA ILE A 367 -20.78 -45.57 5.18
C ILE A 367 -20.08 -44.27 4.77
N ALA A 368 -20.38 -43.71 3.59
CA ALA A 368 -19.72 -42.51 3.09
C ALA A 368 -19.77 -41.29 4.06
N PRO A 369 -20.91 -40.93 4.68
CA PRO A 369 -20.96 -39.87 5.68
C PRO A 369 -20.22 -40.22 6.98
N LEU A 370 -20.25 -41.50 7.38
CA LEU A 370 -19.53 -41.96 8.57
C LEU A 370 -18.02 -41.86 8.40
N LEU A 371 -17.52 -42.10 7.19
CA LEU A 371 -16.10 -41.85 6.85
C LEU A 371 -15.79 -40.36 6.80
N GLY A 372 -16.72 -39.51 6.36
CA GLY A 372 -16.57 -38.06 6.46
C GLY A 372 -16.44 -37.61 7.92
N LEU A 373 -17.26 -38.15 8.82
CA LEU A 373 -17.16 -37.92 10.26
C LEU A 373 -15.84 -38.46 10.84
N LEU A 374 -15.34 -39.61 10.37
CA LEU A 374 -14.01 -40.09 10.76
C LEU A 374 -12.91 -39.09 10.35
N GLY A 375 -13.04 -38.48 9.17
CA GLY A 375 -12.14 -37.45 8.70
C GLY A 375 -12.12 -36.21 9.60
N THR A 376 -13.26 -35.80 10.18
CA THR A 376 -13.29 -34.69 11.14
C THR A 376 -12.54 -35.01 12.42
N VAL A 377 -12.72 -36.22 12.94
CA VAL A 377 -12.03 -36.68 14.14
C VAL A 377 -10.52 -36.68 13.89
N ILE A 378 -10.07 -37.19 12.74
CA ILE A 378 -8.64 -37.19 12.37
C ILE A 378 -8.11 -35.75 12.24
N GLY A 379 -8.81 -34.86 11.54
CA GLY A 379 -8.37 -33.47 11.40
C GLY A 379 -8.29 -32.71 12.73
N MET A 380 -9.22 -32.97 13.65
CA MET A 380 -9.18 -32.40 15.00
C MET A 380 -8.02 -32.96 15.82
N ILE A 381 -7.73 -34.26 15.74
CA ILE A 381 -6.56 -34.88 16.39
C ILE A 381 -5.27 -34.23 15.89
N LEU A 382 -5.11 -34.05 14.57
CA LEU A 382 -3.94 -33.40 13.97
C LEU A 382 -3.83 -31.93 14.38
N THR A 383 -4.96 -31.23 14.50
CA THR A 383 -5.00 -29.84 14.97
C THR A 383 -4.47 -29.75 16.40
N PHE A 384 -4.98 -30.58 17.34
CA PHE A 384 -4.50 -30.58 18.72
C PHE A 384 -3.04 -31.02 18.86
N GLN A 385 -2.58 -31.96 18.02
CA GLN A 385 -1.17 -32.34 17.95
C GLN A 385 -0.30 -31.16 17.51
N THR A 386 -0.73 -30.39 16.51
CA THR A 386 -0.03 -29.17 16.07
C THR A 386 0.07 -28.14 17.20
N ILE A 387 -1.03 -27.92 17.93
CA ILE A 387 -1.03 -27.02 19.10
C ILE A 387 -0.03 -27.48 20.17
N THR A 388 0.07 -28.79 20.39
CA THR A 388 0.98 -29.34 21.42
C THR A 388 2.44 -29.20 21.00
N LEU A 389 2.76 -29.38 19.73
CA LEU A 389 4.14 -29.33 19.21
C LEU A 389 4.65 -27.90 18.98
N PHE A 390 3.79 -27.01 18.48
CA PHE A 390 4.18 -25.69 18.01
C PHE A 390 3.48 -24.54 18.76
N GLY A 391 2.64 -24.84 19.74
CA GLY A 391 1.77 -23.86 20.39
C GLY A 391 0.70 -23.34 19.44
N THR A 392 0.10 -22.20 19.79
CA THR A 392 -0.87 -21.48 18.94
C THR A 392 -0.20 -20.43 18.05
N GLY A 393 1.10 -20.56 17.81
CA GLY A 393 1.92 -19.53 17.15
C GLY A 393 1.73 -19.41 15.65
N ASP A 394 1.28 -20.48 14.97
CA ASP A 394 1.00 -20.48 13.53
C ASP A 394 -0.45 -20.92 13.24
N PRO A 395 -1.40 -19.98 13.19
CA PRO A 395 -2.80 -20.26 12.85
C PRO A 395 -3.00 -20.86 11.46
N LYS A 396 -2.05 -20.70 10.53
CA LYS A 396 -2.19 -21.17 9.15
C LYS A 396 -2.13 -22.69 9.06
N ILE A 397 -1.22 -23.31 9.81
CA ILE A 397 -1.10 -24.77 9.90
C ILE A 397 -2.36 -25.36 10.56
N MET A 398 -2.84 -24.71 11.62
CA MET A 398 -4.07 -25.11 12.31
C MET A 398 -5.28 -25.04 11.37
N ALA A 399 -5.42 -23.95 10.62
CA ALA A 399 -6.50 -23.78 9.63
C ALA A 399 -6.46 -24.87 8.56
N GLY A 400 -5.28 -25.34 8.15
CA GLY A 400 -5.14 -26.46 7.20
C GLY A 400 -5.75 -27.77 7.72
N ASN A 401 -5.47 -28.15 8.96
CA ASN A 401 -6.00 -29.38 9.56
C ASN A 401 -7.51 -29.33 9.82
N ILE A 402 -8.03 -28.14 10.17
CA ILE A 402 -9.47 -27.90 10.29
C ILE A 402 -10.13 -27.97 8.91
N SER A 403 -9.49 -27.43 7.86
CA SER A 403 -9.98 -27.53 6.49
C SER A 403 -10.08 -28.98 6.03
N LEU A 404 -9.05 -29.82 6.29
CA LEU A 404 -9.09 -31.27 6.05
C LEU A 404 -10.33 -31.93 6.68
N ALA A 405 -10.64 -31.60 7.94
CA ALA A 405 -11.82 -32.12 8.64
C ALA A 405 -13.13 -31.74 7.93
N LEU A 406 -13.28 -30.47 7.56
CA LEU A 406 -14.50 -29.97 6.91
C LEU A 406 -14.66 -30.54 5.50
N VAL A 407 -13.58 -30.60 4.73
CA VAL A 407 -13.56 -31.15 3.37
C VAL A 407 -13.97 -32.62 3.37
N THR A 408 -13.43 -33.44 4.28
CA THR A 408 -13.77 -34.88 4.34
C THR A 408 -15.25 -35.11 4.65
N THR A 409 -15.86 -34.26 5.48
CA THR A 409 -17.32 -34.28 5.71
C THR A 409 -18.10 -33.94 4.45
N ALA A 410 -17.70 -32.85 3.78
CA ALA A 410 -18.35 -32.42 2.55
C ALA A 410 -18.26 -33.52 1.47
N LEU A 411 -17.09 -34.15 1.30
CA LEU A 411 -16.90 -35.27 0.39
C LEU A 411 -17.79 -36.47 0.75
N GLY A 412 -17.93 -36.79 2.04
CA GLY A 412 -18.82 -37.86 2.51
C GLY A 412 -20.28 -37.63 2.10
N LEU A 413 -20.77 -36.39 2.23
CA LEU A 413 -22.12 -36.01 1.81
C LEU A 413 -22.28 -35.98 0.29
N ILE A 414 -21.30 -35.41 -0.42
CA ILE A 414 -21.26 -35.38 -1.89
C ILE A 414 -21.27 -36.79 -2.48
N ALA A 415 -20.64 -37.76 -1.81
CA ALA A 415 -20.69 -39.17 -2.21
C ALA A 415 -22.01 -39.85 -1.84
N ALA A 416 -22.54 -39.61 -0.64
CA ALA A 416 -23.74 -40.28 -0.15
C ALA A 416 -25.00 -39.90 -0.93
N LEU A 417 -25.19 -38.61 -1.21
CA LEU A 417 -26.42 -38.10 -1.84
C LEU A 417 -26.70 -38.76 -3.21
N PRO A 418 -25.76 -38.79 -4.17
CA PRO A 418 -25.94 -39.51 -5.42
C PRO A 418 -26.18 -41.00 -5.22
N LEU A 419 -25.43 -41.66 -4.33
CA LEU A 419 -25.56 -43.11 -4.10
C LEU A 419 -26.95 -43.50 -3.56
N ILE A 420 -27.54 -42.69 -2.67
CA ILE A 420 -28.91 -42.92 -2.17
C ILE A 420 -29.93 -42.83 -3.31
N LEU A 421 -29.82 -41.81 -4.15
CA LEU A 421 -30.72 -41.62 -5.30
C LEU A 421 -30.58 -42.78 -6.30
N LEU A 422 -29.35 -43.15 -6.62
CA LEU A 422 -29.03 -44.27 -7.50
C LEU A 422 -29.55 -45.61 -6.95
N HIS A 423 -29.37 -45.86 -5.65
CA HIS A 423 -29.97 -47.00 -4.97
C HIS A 423 -31.49 -47.01 -5.12
N ALA A 424 -32.17 -45.89 -4.87
CA ALA A 424 -33.63 -45.80 -4.97
C ALA A 424 -34.13 -46.13 -6.39
N LEU A 425 -33.42 -45.66 -7.43
CA LEU A 425 -33.77 -45.95 -8.83
C LEU A 425 -33.64 -47.44 -9.18
N VAL A 426 -32.55 -48.09 -8.76
CA VAL A 426 -32.30 -49.51 -9.04
C VAL A 426 -33.19 -50.40 -8.18
N ALA A 427 -33.39 -50.07 -6.91
CA ALA A 427 -34.31 -50.77 -6.01
C ALA A 427 -35.77 -50.68 -6.50
N GLY A 428 -36.20 -49.50 -6.97
CA GLY A 428 -37.51 -49.31 -7.58
C GLY A 428 -37.72 -50.22 -8.79
N ARG A 429 -36.73 -50.28 -9.70
CA ARG A 429 -36.76 -51.20 -10.85
C ARG A 429 -36.80 -52.67 -10.44
N SER A 430 -35.99 -53.06 -9.46
CA SER A 430 -35.97 -54.42 -8.92
C SER A 430 -37.35 -54.83 -8.41
N LYS A 431 -37.99 -53.96 -7.62
CA LYS A 431 -39.35 -54.18 -7.10
C LYS A 431 -40.37 -54.27 -8.23
N SER A 432 -40.28 -53.43 -9.26
CA SER A 432 -41.16 -53.53 -10.44
C SER A 432 -41.00 -54.86 -11.17
N VAL A 433 -39.77 -55.37 -11.31
CA VAL A 433 -39.53 -56.69 -11.92
C VAL A 433 -40.19 -57.79 -11.10
N LEU A 434 -39.98 -57.83 -9.78
CA LEU A 434 -40.60 -58.82 -8.90
C LEU A 434 -42.13 -58.75 -8.94
N HIS A 435 -42.69 -57.54 -8.90
CA HIS A 435 -44.14 -57.35 -8.97
C HIS A 435 -44.76 -57.92 -10.27
N ILE A 436 -44.07 -57.79 -11.41
CA ILE A 436 -44.51 -58.42 -12.65
C ILE A 436 -44.50 -59.94 -12.53
N LEU A 437 -43.51 -60.54 -11.85
CA LEU A 437 -43.46 -62.00 -11.66
C LEU A 437 -44.61 -62.47 -10.76
N ASP A 438 -44.87 -61.75 -9.67
CA ASP A 438 -45.98 -62.06 -8.74
C ASP A 438 -47.34 -61.95 -9.45
N GLU A 439 -47.58 -60.88 -10.22
CA GLU A 439 -48.81 -60.66 -10.97
C GLU A 439 -49.06 -61.78 -11.99
N GLN A 440 -48.01 -62.19 -12.72
CA GLN A 440 -48.13 -63.28 -13.68
C GLN A 440 -48.34 -64.64 -13.01
N SER A 441 -47.67 -64.91 -11.89
CA SER A 441 -47.87 -66.13 -11.12
C SER A 441 -49.32 -66.25 -10.62
N ALA A 442 -49.83 -65.19 -9.98
CA ALA A 442 -51.21 -65.15 -9.51
C ALA A 442 -52.22 -65.31 -10.66
N GLY A 443 -51.97 -64.68 -11.81
CA GLY A 443 -52.79 -64.84 -13.01
C GLY A 443 -52.80 -66.28 -13.52
N ILE A 444 -51.65 -66.96 -13.54
CA ILE A 444 -51.54 -68.37 -13.93
C ILE A 444 -52.33 -69.27 -12.97
N VAL A 445 -52.15 -69.10 -11.66
CA VAL A 445 -52.87 -69.87 -10.63
C VAL A 445 -54.39 -69.69 -10.78
N ALA A 446 -54.86 -68.45 -10.98
CA ALA A 446 -56.28 -68.16 -11.19
C ALA A 446 -56.84 -68.88 -12.43
N THR A 447 -56.16 -68.79 -13.58
CA THR A 447 -56.60 -69.46 -14.81
C THR A 447 -56.56 -70.99 -14.72
N HIS A 448 -55.67 -71.54 -13.88
CA HIS A 448 -55.57 -72.97 -13.62
C HIS A 448 -56.72 -73.44 -12.72
N ALA A 449 -57.04 -72.68 -11.67
CA ALA A 449 -58.16 -72.94 -10.78
C ALA A 449 -59.53 -72.87 -11.47
N GLU A 450 -59.70 -71.97 -12.44
CA GLU A 450 -60.91 -71.90 -13.27
C GLU A 450 -61.08 -73.14 -14.16
N LYS A 451 -59.98 -73.69 -14.68
CA LYS A 451 -59.99 -74.91 -15.51
C LYS A 451 -60.18 -76.20 -14.71
N GLU A 452 -59.79 -76.23 -13.45
CA GLU A 452 -60.03 -77.37 -12.57
C GLU A 452 -61.50 -77.43 -12.10
N LYS A 453 -62.18 -76.28 -12.04
CA LYS A 453 -63.60 -76.17 -11.66
C LYS A 453 -64.59 -76.30 -12.84
N ALA A 454 -64.11 -76.17 -14.08
CA ALA A 454 -64.90 -76.28 -15.31
C ALA A 454 -64.80 -77.69 -15.91
#